data_AF-A0A2G4HP62-F1
#
_entry.id   AF-A0A2G4HP62-F1
#
_cell.length_a   1.000
_cell.length_b   1.000
_cell.length_c   1.000
_cell.angle_alpha   90.00
_cell.angle_beta   90.00
_cell.angle_gamma   90.00
#
_symmetry.space_group_name_H-M   'P 1'
#
loop_
_entity.id
_entity.type
_entity.pdbx_description
1 polymer ?
#
loop_
_entity_poly.entity_id
_entity_poly.type
_entity_poly.pdbx_seq_one_letter_code
_entity_poly.pdbx_strand_id
1 'polypeptide(L)'
;MSDPAPIRLIRHSQLALRLRWRLGSLQALLDHHSFWARGRQRQDLVAMLRGSQAVVSAWQGPQLVGFGRASSDGVFRAVLWDVVVAGEHQGLGL
;
A
#
# COMPACT_ATOMS: atom_id res chain seq x y z
N MET A 1 25.49 14.22 6.81
CA MET A 1 24.24 13.42 6.76
C MET A 1 23.73 13.46 5.34
N SER A 2 23.50 12.32 4.70
CA SER A 2 22.89 12.26 3.36
C SER A 2 21.41 12.59 3.46
N ASP A 3 20.89 13.38 2.52
CA ASP A 3 19.45 13.63 2.43
C ASP A 3 18.68 12.31 2.32
N PRO A 4 17.52 12.19 2.98
CA PRO A 4 16.68 11.01 2.84
C PRO A 4 16.24 10.85 1.38
N ALA A 5 16.16 9.60 0.91
CA ALA A 5 15.71 9.32 -0.45
C ALA A 5 14.33 9.96 -0.71
N PRO A 6 14.06 10.47 -1.92
CA PRO A 6 12.77 11.05 -2.25
C PRO A 6 11.68 9.96 -2.21
N ILE A 7 10.48 10.36 -1.81
CA ILE A 7 9.31 9.48 -1.83
C ILE A 7 8.82 9.31 -3.27
N ARG A 8 8.60 8.07 -3.67
CA ARG A 8 8.06 7.69 -4.98
C ARG A 8 6.70 7.04 -4.83
N LEU A 9 5.70 7.64 -5.46
CA LEU A 9 4.36 7.04 -5.61
C LEU A 9 4.32 6.12 -6.82
N ILE A 10 3.83 4.91 -6.61
CA ILE A 10 3.66 3.91 -7.66
C ILE A 10 2.19 3.54 -7.71
N ARG A 11 1.54 3.84 -8.84
CA ARG A 11 0.26 3.25 -9.22
C ARG A 11 0.53 1.89 -9.84
N HIS A 12 -0.08 0.84 -9.30
CA HIS A 12 0.07 -0.51 -9.83
C HIS A 12 -0.94 -0.80 -10.93
N SER A 13 -0.55 -1.66 -11.89
CA SER A 13 -1.51 -2.31 -12.79
C SER A 13 -2.56 -3.09 -11.99
N GLN A 14 -3.73 -3.38 -12.58
CA GLN A 14 -4.85 -4.05 -11.93
C GLN A 14 -4.49 -5.31 -11.11
N LEU A 15 -3.48 -6.10 -11.53
CA LEU A 15 -3.06 -7.32 -10.81
C LEU A 15 -1.96 -7.09 -9.74
N ALA A 16 -1.46 -5.87 -9.61
CA ALA A 16 -0.36 -5.46 -8.73
C ALA A 16 0.84 -6.42 -8.70
N LEU A 17 1.19 -7.01 -9.85
CA LEU A 17 2.21 -8.08 -9.94
C LEU A 17 3.56 -7.65 -9.35
N ARG A 18 3.98 -6.40 -9.57
CA ARG A 18 5.21 -5.85 -9.00
C ARG A 18 5.19 -5.82 -7.47
N LEU A 19 4.07 -5.40 -6.87
CA LEU A 19 3.91 -5.38 -5.41
C LEU A 19 3.83 -6.80 -4.82
N ARG A 20 3.34 -7.78 -5.58
CA ARG A 20 3.28 -9.19 -5.12
C ARG A 20 4.67 -9.80 -4.88
N TRP A 21 5.72 -9.30 -5.52
CA TRP A 21 7.11 -9.66 -5.21
C TRP A 21 7.62 -9.04 -3.90
N ARG A 22 6.94 -8.00 -3.40
CA ARG A 22 7.30 -7.21 -2.22
C ARG A 22 6.26 -7.32 -1.10
N LEU A 23 5.50 -8.42 -1.04
CA LEU A 23 4.46 -8.61 -0.02
C LEU A 23 4.97 -8.55 1.40
N GLY A 24 6.23 -8.91 1.66
CA GLY A 24 6.82 -8.76 3.00
C GLY A 24 6.83 -7.30 3.46
N SER A 25 7.14 -6.35 2.57
CA SER A 25 7.10 -4.92 2.88
C SER A 25 5.66 -4.43 3.12
N LEU A 26 4.69 -4.94 2.34
CA LEU A 26 3.28 -4.63 2.53
C LEU A 26 2.75 -5.17 3.86
N GLN A 27 3.02 -6.44 4.16
CA GLN A 27 2.63 -7.09 5.41
C GLN A 27 3.23 -6.34 6.61
N ALA A 28 4.53 -6.03 6.55
CA ALA A 28 5.20 -5.26 7.60
C ALA A 28 4.56 -3.88 7.80
N LEU A 29 4.29 -3.12 6.73
CA LEU A 29 3.63 -1.81 6.87
C LEU A 29 2.26 -1.96 7.55
N LEU A 30 1.45 -2.93 7.10
CA LEU A 30 0.11 -3.13 7.64
C LEU A 30 0.14 -3.56 9.12
N ASP A 31 1.02 -4.49 9.48
CA ASP A 31 1.13 -5.01 10.85
C ASP A 31 1.57 -3.92 11.84
N HIS A 32 2.48 -3.04 11.43
CA HIS A 32 3.03 -2.00 12.30
C HIS A 32 2.14 -0.76 12.38
N HIS A 33 1.48 -0.38 11.28
CA HIS A 33 0.84 0.94 11.17
C HIS A 33 -0.67 0.92 10.94
N SER A 34 -1.32 -0.25 10.85
CA SER A 34 -2.77 -0.34 10.67
C SER A 34 -3.40 -1.48 11.47
N PHE A 35 -4.04 -1.15 12.59
CA PHE A 35 -4.63 -2.15 13.48
C PHE A 35 -5.71 -3.01 12.81
N TRP A 36 -6.46 -2.45 11.83
CA TRP A 36 -7.53 -3.15 11.09
C TRP A 36 -7.01 -4.13 10.03
N ALA A 37 -5.74 -4.06 9.67
CA ALA A 37 -5.15 -4.90 8.63
C ALA A 37 -4.04 -5.83 9.14
N ARG A 38 -3.76 -5.79 10.44
CA ARG A 38 -2.74 -6.61 11.10
C ARG A 38 -3.06 -8.11 10.97
N GLY A 39 -2.02 -8.91 10.77
CA GLY A 39 -2.08 -10.38 10.77
C GLY A 39 -2.55 -11.01 9.46
N ARG A 40 -2.75 -10.22 8.40
CA ARG A 40 -3.12 -10.76 7.07
C ARG A 40 -1.99 -11.63 6.53
N GLN A 41 -2.31 -12.86 6.14
CA GLN A 41 -1.32 -13.78 5.61
C GLN A 41 -0.99 -13.44 4.16
N ARG A 42 0.14 -13.95 3.66
CA ARG A 42 0.58 -13.73 2.28
C ARG A 42 -0.51 -14.05 1.25
N GLN A 43 -1.26 -15.14 1.45
CA GLN A 43 -2.35 -15.54 0.57
C GLN A 43 -3.51 -14.54 0.58
N ASP A 44 -3.84 -13.98 1.74
CA ASP A 44 -4.91 -12.98 1.91
C ASP A 44 -4.51 -11.68 1.22
N LEU A 45 -3.24 -11.27 1.35
CA LEU A 45 -2.72 -10.09 0.65
C LEU A 45 -2.78 -10.27 -0.87
N VAL A 46 -2.46 -11.47 -1.39
CA VAL A 46 -2.60 -11.75 -2.82
C VAL A 46 -4.05 -11.69 -3.27
N ALA A 47 -4.98 -12.29 -2.50
CA ALA A 47 -6.40 -12.27 -2.81
C ALA A 47 -6.95 -10.83 -2.78
N MET A 48 -6.62 -10.06 -1.74
CA MET A 48 -6.96 -8.65 -1.58
C MET A 48 -6.48 -7.80 -2.77
N LEU A 49 -5.22 -7.96 -3.18
CA LEU A 49 -4.67 -7.21 -4.31
C LEU A 49 -5.36 -7.56 -5.64
N ARG A 50 -5.72 -8.83 -5.86
CA ARG A 50 -6.49 -9.24 -7.05
C ARG A 50 -7.89 -8.64 -7.09
N GLY A 51 -8.52 -8.46 -5.94
CA GLY A 51 -9.86 -7.87 -5.81
C GLY A 51 -9.90 -6.34 -5.84
N SER A 52 -8.78 -5.66 -6.10
CA SER A 52 -8.69 -4.20 -6.06
C SER A 52 -8.63 -3.60 -7.45
N GLN A 53 -9.52 -2.64 -7.75
CA GLN A 53 -9.52 -1.91 -9.02
C GLN A 53 -8.37 -0.90 -9.12
N ALA A 54 -7.95 -0.33 -7.99
CA ALA A 54 -6.78 0.53 -7.91
C ALA A 54 -5.93 0.17 -6.70
N VAL A 55 -4.61 0.23 -6.87
CA VAL A 55 -3.62 0.03 -5.80
C VAL A 55 -2.50 1.05 -6.00
N VAL A 56 -2.16 1.76 -4.93
CA VAL A 56 -1.06 2.74 -4.89
C VAL A 56 -0.15 2.42 -3.70
N SER A 57 1.14 2.63 -3.88
CA SER A 57 2.14 2.49 -2.83
C SER A 57 3.14 3.65 -2.86
N ALA A 58 3.54 4.14 -1.69
CA ALA A 58 4.59 5.13 -1.52
C ALA A 58 5.88 4.47 -1.00
N TRP A 59 7.00 4.80 -1.62
CA TRP A 59 8.30 4.21 -1.30
C TRP A 59 9.35 5.28 -1.01
N GLN A 60 10.07 5.13 0.09
CA GLN A 60 11.31 5.87 0.37
C GLN A 60 12.49 4.89 0.22
N GLY A 61 13.22 5.00 -0.89
CA GLY A 61 14.24 3.99 -1.23
C GLY A 61 13.63 2.58 -1.34
N PRO A 62 14.11 1.57 -0.60
CA PRO A 62 13.55 0.22 -0.58
C PRO A 62 12.37 0.06 0.39
N GLN A 63 12.09 1.05 1.24
CA GLN A 63 11.09 0.97 2.30
C GLN A 63 9.71 1.40 1.76
N LEU A 64 8.70 0.58 2.02
CA LEU A 64 7.31 0.94 1.78
C LEU A 64 6.83 1.80 2.96
N VAL A 65 6.44 3.04 2.68
CA VAL A 65 6.06 4.04 3.71
C VAL A 65 4.60 4.46 3.62
N GLY A 66 3.89 4.04 2.57
CA GLY A 66 2.46 4.26 2.44
C GLY A 66 1.80 3.30 1.46
N PHE A 67 0.52 3.03 1.67
CA PHE A 67 -0.27 2.13 0.85
C PHE A 67 -1.74 2.57 0.84
N GLY A 68 -2.42 2.30 -0.26
CA GLY A 68 -3.87 2.46 -0.36
C GLY A 68 -4.41 1.65 -1.54
N ARG A 69 -5.65 1.19 -1.42
CA ARG A 69 -6.35 0.49 -2.50
C ARG A 69 -7.79 0.98 -2.63
N ALA A 70 -8.43 0.68 -3.74
CA ALA A 70 -9.83 1.00 -3.95
C ALA A 70 -10.59 -0.17 -4.57
N SER A 71 -11.86 -0.30 -4.20
CA SER A 71 -12.87 -1.07 -4.94
C SER A 71 -13.81 -0.13 -5.68
N SER A 72 -14.24 -0.45 -6.89
CA SER A 72 -15.13 0.40 -7.67
C SER A 72 -16.01 -0.39 -8.64
N ASP A 73 -17.19 0.16 -8.97
CA ASP A 73 -18.03 -0.29 -10.08
C ASP A 73 -17.54 0.19 -11.46
N GLY A 74 -16.53 1.07 -11.49
CA GLY A 74 -15.94 1.63 -12.70
C GLY A 74 -16.75 2.75 -13.36
N VAL A 75 -17.88 3.16 -12.77
CA VAL A 75 -18.81 4.12 -13.39
C VAL A 75 -19.27 5.20 -12.41
N PHE A 76 -19.76 4.82 -11.23
CA PHE A 76 -20.45 5.74 -10.32
C PHE A 76 -19.84 5.79 -8.92
N ARG A 77 -19.26 4.69 -8.43
CA ARG A 77 -18.85 4.58 -7.03
C ARG A 77 -17.49 3.91 -6.87
N ALA A 78 -16.74 4.41 -5.90
CA ALA A 78 -15.53 3.79 -5.41
C ALA A 78 -15.44 3.90 -3.89
N VAL A 79 -14.79 2.94 -3.25
CA VAL A 79 -14.48 2.96 -1.82
C VAL A 79 -12.98 2.77 -1.67
N LEU A 80 -12.35 3.67 -0.92
CA LEU A 80 -10.95 3.53 -0.53
C LEU A 80 -10.83 2.60 0.67
N TRP A 81 -9.83 1.74 0.65
CA TRP A 81 -9.52 0.76 1.68
C TRP A 81 -8.05 0.81 2.03
N ASP A 82 -7.75 0.43 3.27
CA ASP A 82 -6.37 0.20 3.74
C ASP A 82 -5.43 1.38 3.43
N VAL A 83 -5.93 2.61 3.56
CA VAL A 83 -5.13 3.83 3.43
C VAL A 83 -4.28 3.96 4.69
N VAL A 84 -2.97 3.86 4.54
CA VAL A 84 -2.02 3.87 5.65
C VAL A 84 -0.74 4.59 5.24
N VAL A 85 -0.21 5.37 6.16
CA VAL A 85 1.12 6.01 6.09
C VAL A 85 1.89 5.58 7.35
N ALA A 86 3.15 5.21 7.19
CA ALA A 86 4.03 4.87 8.32
C ALA A 86 4.11 6.04 9.30
N GLY A 87 4.13 5.76 10.60
CA GLY A 87 3.99 6.80 11.65
C GLY A 87 4.99 7.95 11.50
N GLU A 88 6.25 7.64 11.24
CA GLU A 88 7.34 8.61 11.02
C GLU A 88 7.15 9.51 9.78
N HIS A 89 6.21 9.16 8.89
CA HIS A 89 5.91 9.87 7.65
C HIS A 89 4.54 10.58 7.69
N GLN A 90 3.80 10.49 8.80
CA GLN A 90 2.50 11.15 8.95
C GLN A 90 2.66 12.66 9.21
N GLY A 91 1.64 13.44 8.83
CA GLY A 91 1.66 14.90 8.99
C GLY A 91 2.55 15.65 7.98
N LEU A 92 3.14 14.95 7.02
CA LEU A 92 4.05 15.50 6.00
C LEU A 92 3.40 15.67 4.61
N GLY A 93 2.11 15.36 4.47
CA GLY A 93 1.36 15.52 3.22
C GLY A 93 1.52 14.38 2.20
N LEU A 94 1.92 13.19 2.66
CA LEU A 94 1.84 11.94 1.89
C LEU A 94 0.41 11.39 1.87
#